data_AF-Q207Y4-F1
#
_entry.id   AF-Q207Y4-F1
#
_cell.length_a   1.000
_cell.length_b   1.000
_cell.length_c   1.000
_cell.angle_alpha   90.00
_cell.angle_beta   90.00
_cell.angle_gamma   90.00
#
_symmetry.space_group_name_H-M   'P 1'
#
loop_
_entity.id
_entity.type
_entity.pdbx_description
1 polymer ?
#
loop_
_entity_poly.entity_id
_entity_poly.type
_entity_poly.pdbx_seq_one_letter_code
_entity_poly.pdbx_strand_id
1 'polypeptide(L)'
;NPLTPAAYRTAQGGAESVDIAAINNEEQAISVIKKLKQKGCKIITTSSHFTENTTSIYSPKASEVFLPTHPVVLLVGNERDGVSPALAAQADASIRIPSTGWVESLNVVQAAAVIFGELWRARGGSL
;
A
#
# COMPACT_ATOMS: atom_id res chain seq x y z
N ASN A 1 -8.98 20.11 6.96
CA ASN A 1 -8.58 19.62 5.63
C ASN A 1 -7.23 18.95 5.79
N PRO A 2 -7.10 17.63 5.57
CA PRO A 2 -5.85 16.90 5.79
C PRO A 2 -4.76 17.21 4.74
N LEU A 3 -5.10 17.84 3.62
CA LEU A 3 -4.17 18.10 2.53
C LEU A 3 -3.75 19.58 2.47
N THR A 4 -2.50 19.80 2.06
CA THR A 4 -1.98 21.13 1.76
C THR A 4 -2.40 21.59 0.35
N PRO A 5 -2.39 22.90 0.05
CA PRO A 5 -2.64 23.39 -1.32
C PRO A 5 -1.68 22.81 -2.37
N ALA A 6 -0.45 22.49 -1.98
CA ALA A 6 0.51 21.83 -2.85
C ALA A 6 0.07 20.40 -3.19
N ALA A 7 -0.44 19.65 -2.20
CA ALA A 7 -0.94 18.29 -2.42
C ALA A 7 -2.14 18.27 -3.39
N TYR A 8 -3.10 19.20 -3.26
CA TYR A 8 -4.21 19.34 -4.22
C TYR A 8 -3.71 19.61 -5.64
N ARG A 9 -2.73 20.52 -5.79
CA ARG A 9 -2.14 20.79 -7.11
C ARG A 9 -1.43 19.56 -7.69
N THR A 10 -0.69 18.81 -6.89
CA THR A 10 -0.03 17.58 -7.36
C THR A 10 -1.03 16.50 -7.76
N ALA A 11 -2.18 16.42 -7.08
CA ALA A 11 -3.22 15.44 -7.36
C ALA A 11 -4.02 15.71 -8.65
N GLN A 12 -3.94 16.93 -9.22
CA GLN A 12 -4.56 17.29 -10.50
C GLN A 12 -6.06 16.94 -10.59
N GLY A 13 -6.84 17.19 -9.54
CA GLY A 13 -8.28 16.87 -9.49
C GLY A 13 -8.62 15.47 -8.96
N GLY A 14 -7.61 14.63 -8.70
CA GLY A 14 -7.82 13.30 -8.15
C GLY A 14 -8.20 13.29 -6.67
N ALA A 15 -7.79 14.31 -5.90
CA ALA A 15 -8.06 14.41 -4.46
C ALA A 15 -9.55 14.60 -4.15
N GLU A 16 -10.31 15.13 -5.09
CA GLU A 16 -11.74 15.40 -5.04
C GLU A 16 -12.58 14.13 -5.27
N SER A 17 -11.96 13.09 -5.84
CA SER A 17 -12.61 11.82 -6.16
C SER A 17 -12.35 10.72 -5.13
N VAL A 18 -11.60 11.02 -4.07
CA VAL A 18 -11.25 10.06 -3.01
C VAL A 18 -11.59 10.60 -1.63
N ASP A 19 -12.15 9.75 -0.78
CA ASP A 19 -12.36 10.07 0.62
C ASP A 19 -11.03 10.07 1.37
N ILE A 20 -10.78 11.13 2.15
CA ILE A 20 -9.52 11.29 2.89
C ILE A 20 -9.82 11.42 4.38
N ALA A 21 -9.24 10.51 5.16
CA ALA A 21 -9.30 10.53 6.61
C ALA A 21 -7.89 10.72 7.20
N ALA A 22 -7.72 11.71 8.08
CA ALA A 22 -6.48 11.88 8.84
C ALA A 22 -6.43 10.90 10.01
N ILE A 23 -5.28 10.23 10.15
CA ILE A 23 -4.94 9.41 11.32
C ILE A 23 -3.73 10.06 11.98
N ASN A 24 -3.85 10.39 13.27
CA ASN A 24 -2.90 11.28 13.94
C ASN A 24 -1.82 10.53 14.73
N ASN A 25 -1.98 9.23 14.95
CA ASN A 25 -1.01 8.40 15.65
C ASN A 25 -1.12 6.91 15.26
N GLU A 26 -0.08 6.16 15.63
CA GLU A 26 0.05 4.75 15.28
C GLU A 26 -0.99 3.84 15.96
N GLU A 27 -1.36 4.13 17.22
CA GLU A 27 -2.39 3.35 17.93
C GLU A 27 -3.76 3.44 17.23
N GLN A 28 -4.12 4.64 16.78
CA GLN A 28 -5.32 4.88 16.00
C GLN A 28 -5.26 4.14 14.66
N ALA A 29 -4.12 4.17 13.97
CA ALA A 29 -3.90 3.43 12.73
C ALA A 29 -4.11 1.92 12.92
N ILE A 30 -3.51 1.34 13.97
CA ILE A 30 -3.68 -0.08 14.32
C ILE A 30 -5.15 -0.40 14.62
N SER A 31 -5.86 0.46 15.35
CA SER A 31 -7.29 0.29 15.63
C SER A 31 -8.14 0.27 14.35
N VAL A 32 -7.86 1.18 13.40
CA VAL A 32 -8.53 1.22 12.10
C VAL A 32 -8.22 -0.04 11.29
N ILE A 33 -6.96 -0.46 11.23
CA ILE A 33 -6.55 -1.69 10.54
C ILE A 33 -7.32 -2.89 11.09
N LYS A 34 -7.40 -3.05 12.42
CA LYS A 34 -8.16 -4.15 13.06
C LYS A 34 -9.64 -4.14 12.66
N LYS A 35 -10.28 -2.97 12.63
CA LYS A 35 -11.68 -2.83 12.18
C LYS A 35 -11.85 -3.19 10.70
N LEU A 36 -10.90 -2.81 9.84
CA LEU A 36 -10.93 -3.16 8.42
C LEU A 36 -10.74 -4.67 8.21
N LYS A 37 -9.85 -5.32 8.97
CA LYS A 37 -9.70 -6.78 8.97
C LYS A 37 -11.00 -7.49 9.35
N GLN A 38 -11.69 -7.01 10.38
CA GLN A 38 -13.00 -7.56 10.79
C GLN A 38 -14.08 -7.42 9.70
N LYS A 39 -13.94 -6.46 8.79
CA LYS A 39 -14.81 -6.28 7.62
C LYS A 39 -14.37 -7.10 6.39
N GLY A 40 -13.36 -7.96 6.54
CA GLY A 40 -12.86 -8.82 5.46
C GLY A 40 -11.84 -8.14 4.53
N CYS A 41 -11.31 -6.97 4.89
CA CYS A 41 -10.22 -6.34 4.15
C CYS A 41 -8.90 -7.11 4.37
N LYS A 42 -8.13 -7.29 3.31
CA LYS A 42 -6.78 -7.85 3.35
C LYS A 42 -5.76 -6.72 3.47
N ILE A 43 -4.91 -6.78 4.49
CA ILE A 43 -3.91 -5.75 4.78
C ILE A 43 -2.59 -6.16 4.13
N ILE A 44 -2.07 -5.29 3.26
CA ILE A 44 -0.85 -5.56 2.51
C ILE A 44 0.16 -4.46 2.84
N THR A 45 1.37 -4.84 3.22
CA THR A 45 2.47 -3.89 3.44
C THR A 45 3.46 -3.90 2.28
N THR A 46 4.17 -2.78 2.07
CA THR A 46 5.25 -2.67 1.07
C THR A 46 6.62 -2.78 1.71
N SER A 47 7.55 -3.48 1.07
CA SER A 47 8.95 -3.58 1.50
C SER A 47 9.93 -3.29 0.36
N SER A 48 10.99 -2.56 0.64
CA SER A 48 12.17 -2.42 -0.24
C SER A 48 13.12 -3.62 -0.11
N HIS A 49 13.18 -4.25 1.06
CA HIS A 49 14.08 -5.36 1.36
C HIS A 49 13.48 -6.70 0.94
N PHE A 50 14.30 -7.57 0.33
CA PHE A 50 13.92 -8.95 0.04
C PHE A 50 14.06 -9.78 1.31
N THR A 51 12.93 -10.21 1.87
CA THR A 51 12.91 -11.24 2.93
C THR A 51 12.13 -12.45 2.42
N GLU A 52 12.29 -13.59 3.06
CA GLU A 52 11.56 -14.83 2.71
C GLU A 52 10.03 -14.63 2.70
N ASN A 53 9.54 -13.64 3.45
CA ASN A 53 8.12 -13.32 3.58
C ASN A 53 7.64 -12.23 2.60
N THR A 54 8.47 -11.82 1.63
CA THR A 54 8.09 -10.82 0.61
C THR A 54 7.67 -11.47 -0.70
N THR A 55 6.53 -11.06 -1.22
CA THR A 55 6.00 -11.49 -2.51
C THR A 55 6.27 -10.44 -3.57
N SER A 56 6.93 -10.82 -4.67
CA SER A 56 7.06 -9.93 -5.83
C SER A 56 5.68 -9.67 -6.44
N ILE A 57 5.36 -8.40 -6.74
CA ILE A 57 4.08 -8.01 -7.37
C ILE A 57 3.86 -8.65 -8.75
N TYR A 58 4.91 -9.14 -9.41
CA TYR A 58 4.82 -9.81 -10.71
C TYR A 58 4.86 -11.34 -10.62
N SER A 59 4.93 -11.90 -9.41
CA SER A 59 4.93 -13.35 -9.21
C SER A 59 3.50 -13.91 -9.29
N PRO A 60 3.31 -15.19 -9.66
CA PRO A 60 1.99 -15.82 -9.61
C PRO A 60 1.31 -15.73 -8.23
N LYS A 61 2.10 -15.73 -7.14
CA LYS A 61 1.62 -15.56 -5.76
C LYS A 61 1.01 -14.17 -5.52
N ALA A 62 1.40 -13.14 -6.29
CA ALA A 62 0.80 -11.82 -6.17
C ALA A 62 -0.70 -11.83 -6.50
N SER A 63 -1.14 -12.71 -7.42
CA SER A 63 -2.56 -12.87 -7.74
C SER A 63 -3.38 -13.35 -6.53
N GLU A 64 -2.78 -14.15 -5.64
CA GLU A 64 -3.40 -14.56 -4.37
C GLU A 64 -3.43 -13.42 -3.34
N VAL A 65 -2.44 -12.53 -3.41
CA VAL A 65 -2.38 -11.32 -2.58
C VAL A 65 -3.44 -10.30 -3.04
N PHE A 66 -3.61 -10.14 -4.35
CA PHE A 66 -4.48 -9.14 -4.97
C PHE A 66 -5.90 -9.62 -5.31
N LEU A 67 -6.31 -10.78 -4.78
CA LEU A 67 -7.60 -11.42 -5.10
C LEU A 67 -8.77 -10.43 -5.09
N PRO A 68 -9.62 -10.44 -6.14
CA PRO A 68 -10.79 -9.55 -6.22
C PRO A 68 -11.81 -9.75 -5.09
N THR A 69 -11.83 -10.95 -4.48
CA THR A 69 -12.80 -11.32 -3.44
C THR A 69 -12.63 -10.56 -2.14
N HIS A 70 -11.50 -9.86 -1.93
CA HIS A 70 -11.21 -9.10 -0.73
C HIS A 70 -10.85 -7.65 -1.07
N PRO A 71 -11.47 -6.65 -0.41
CA PRO A 71 -10.95 -5.29 -0.46
C PRO A 71 -9.52 -5.25 0.08
N VAL A 72 -8.64 -4.52 -0.60
CA VAL A 72 -7.23 -4.40 -0.22
C VAL A 72 -6.99 -3.09 0.51
N VAL A 73 -6.26 -3.16 1.62
CA VAL A 73 -5.68 -2.00 2.29
C VAL A 73 -4.18 -2.05 2.10
N LEU A 74 -3.63 -1.11 1.34
CA LEU A 74 -2.20 -1.00 1.11
C LEU A 74 -1.57 -0.05 2.14
N LEU A 75 -0.65 -0.57 2.94
CA LEU A 75 0.20 0.20 3.83
C LEU A 75 1.44 0.63 3.06
N VAL A 76 1.57 1.94 2.87
CA VAL A 76 2.70 2.58 2.19
C VAL A 76 3.50 3.37 3.23
N GLY A 77 4.81 3.12 3.25
CA GLY A 77 5.73 3.74 4.20
C GLY A 77 6.13 5.17 3.84
N ASN A 78 6.79 5.87 4.76
CA ASN A 78 7.47 7.12 4.43
C ASN A 78 8.81 6.85 3.69
N GLU A 79 9.43 7.88 3.11
CA GLU A 79 10.65 7.71 2.32
C GLU A 79 11.88 7.24 3.12
N ARG A 80 11.91 7.47 4.43
CA ARG A 80 13.10 7.24 5.26
C ARG A 80 13.09 5.86 5.90
N ASP A 81 12.03 5.56 6.62
CA ASP A 81 11.92 4.41 7.52
C ASP A 81 10.95 3.35 6.98
N GLY A 82 10.24 3.66 5.89
CA GLY A 82 9.23 2.78 5.33
C GLY A 82 7.99 2.67 6.22
N VAL A 83 7.36 1.49 6.21
CA VAL A 83 6.22 1.18 7.09
C VAL A 83 6.77 0.79 8.46
N SER A 84 6.23 1.39 9.52
CA SER A 84 6.71 1.08 10.87
C SER A 84 6.56 -0.41 11.21
N PRO A 85 7.44 -0.97 12.06
CA PRO A 85 7.36 -2.37 12.45
C PRO A 85 6.01 -2.76 13.07
N ALA A 86 5.40 -1.87 13.85
CA ALA A 86 4.12 -2.12 14.49
C ALA A 86 2.96 -2.22 13.49
N LEU A 87 2.94 -1.38 12.45
CA LEU A 87 1.96 -1.46 11.37
C LEU A 87 2.22 -2.65 10.43
N ALA A 88 3.49 -2.89 10.09
CA ALA A 88 3.89 -4.03 9.27
C ALA A 88 3.50 -5.36 9.92
N ALA A 89 3.56 -5.47 11.26
CA ALA A 89 3.13 -6.65 12.00
C ALA A 89 1.61 -6.93 11.92
N GLN A 90 0.79 -5.97 11.47
CA GLN A 90 -0.64 -6.19 11.26
C GLN A 90 -0.97 -6.71 9.85
N ALA A 91 -0.01 -6.69 8.93
CA ALA A 91 -0.21 -7.06 7.54
C ALA A 91 -0.39 -8.58 7.36
N ASP A 92 -1.28 -8.95 6.44
CA ASP A 92 -1.52 -10.34 6.05
C ASP A 92 -0.52 -10.80 4.97
N ALA A 93 0.05 -9.86 4.23
CA ALA A 93 1.11 -10.11 3.25
C ALA A 93 2.05 -8.91 3.12
N SER A 94 3.29 -9.17 2.73
CA SER A 94 4.27 -8.15 2.35
C SER A 94 4.59 -8.29 0.86
N ILE A 95 4.50 -7.19 0.11
CA ILE A 95 4.80 -7.14 -1.32
C ILE A 95 6.00 -6.26 -1.63
N ARG A 96 6.63 -6.51 -2.77
CA ARG A 96 7.66 -5.62 -3.31
C ARG A 96 7.63 -5.50 -4.82
N ILE A 97 8.16 -4.38 -5.30
CA ILE A 97 8.55 -4.19 -6.69
C ILE A 97 9.97 -4.76 -6.85
N PRO A 98 10.22 -5.71 -7.78
CA PRO A 98 11.57 -6.15 -8.09
C PRO A 98 12.47 -4.97 -8.48
N SER A 99 13.67 -4.93 -7.92
CA SER A 99 14.69 -3.90 -8.18
C SER A 99 15.99 -4.56 -8.64
N THR A 100 16.80 -3.81 -9.39
CA THR A 100 18.16 -4.19 -9.78
C THR A 100 19.14 -4.15 -8.60
N GLY A 101 18.74 -3.56 -7.47
CA GLY A 101 19.57 -3.39 -6.29
C GLY A 101 20.55 -2.21 -6.37
N TRP A 102 20.53 -1.44 -7.47
CA TRP A 102 21.39 -0.26 -7.64
C TRP A 102 20.94 0.93 -6.78
N VAL A 103 19.66 0.94 -6.45
CA VAL A 103 19.04 1.87 -5.52
C VAL A 103 18.30 1.06 -4.46
N GLU A 104 18.30 1.59 -3.23
CA GLU A 104 17.65 0.92 -2.10
C GLU A 104 16.12 0.83 -2.28
N SER A 105 15.51 1.90 -2.81
CA SER A 105 14.07 1.97 -3.02
C SER A 105 13.70 2.94 -4.16
N LEU A 106 12.47 2.82 -4.64
CA LEU A 106 11.85 3.83 -5.48
C LEU A 106 11.24 4.92 -4.60
N ASN A 107 11.01 6.10 -5.16
CA ASN A 107 10.19 7.10 -4.48
C ASN A 107 8.79 6.53 -4.17
N VAL A 108 8.27 6.90 -3.00
CA VAL A 108 7.04 6.34 -2.44
C VAL A 108 5.82 6.47 -3.39
N VAL A 109 5.68 7.61 -4.07
CA VAL A 109 4.57 7.86 -4.99
C VAL A 109 4.69 6.97 -6.23
N GLN A 110 5.90 6.79 -6.74
CA GLN A 110 6.16 5.95 -7.91
C GLN A 110 5.97 4.47 -7.59
N ALA A 111 6.40 4.03 -6.39
CA ALA A 111 6.14 2.69 -5.90
C ALA A 111 4.63 2.43 -5.77
N ALA A 112 3.89 3.35 -5.16
CA ALA A 112 2.44 3.25 -5.03
C ALA A 112 1.75 3.19 -6.40
N ALA A 113 2.16 4.03 -7.36
CA ALA A 113 1.60 4.03 -8.72
C ALA A 113 1.80 2.70 -9.44
N VAL A 114 3.00 2.11 -9.36
CA VAL A 114 3.30 0.79 -9.95
C VAL A 114 2.46 -0.30 -9.31
N ILE A 115 2.33 -0.29 -7.97
CA ILE A 115 1.54 -1.28 -7.23
C ILE A 115 0.05 -1.17 -7.59
N PHE A 116 -0.52 0.04 -7.63
CA PHE A 116 -1.91 0.23 -8.01
C PHE A 116 -2.19 -0.19 -9.45
N GLY A 117 -1.26 0.09 -10.38
CA GLY A 117 -1.37 -0.37 -11.76
C GLY A 117 -1.39 -1.90 -11.86
N GLU A 118 -0.51 -2.58 -11.11
CA GLU A 118 -0.47 -4.04 -11.09
C GLU A 118 -1.70 -4.64 -10.39
N LEU A 119 -2.18 -4.04 -9.30
CA LEU A 119 -3.43 -4.42 -8.64
C LEU A 119 -4.62 -4.34 -9.60
N TRP A 120 -4.75 -3.23 -10.34
CA TRP A 120 -5.80 -3.03 -11.34
C TRP A 120 -5.71 -4.06 -12.47
N ARG A 121 -4.49 -4.31 -12.98
CA ARG A 121 -4.24 -5.32 -14.02
C ARG A 121 -4.58 -6.73 -13.54
N ALA A 122 -4.16 -7.09 -12.33
CA ALA A 122 -4.41 -8.41 -11.73
C ALA A 122 -5.90 -8.68 -11.51
N ARG A 123 -6.70 -7.62 -11.31
CA ARG A 123 -8.17 -7.69 -11.18
C ARG A 123 -8.92 -7.61 -12.51
N GLY A 124 -8.23 -7.66 -13.65
CA GLY A 124 -8.87 -7.62 -14.96
C GLY A 124 -9.49 -6.26 -15.32
N GLY A 125 -9.04 -5.18 -14.67
CA GLY A 125 -9.54 -3.83 -14.93
C GLY A 125 -10.83 -3.46 -14.19
N SER A 126 -11.09 -4.08 -13.03
CA SER A 126 -12.18 -3.71 -12.13
C SER A 126 -11.70 -3.62 -10.68
N LEU A 127 -12.19 -2.63 -9.91
CA LEU A 127 -11.92 -2.50 -8.48
C LEU A 127 -12.90 -3.30 -7.63
#